data_AF-A0A3C0NHV9-F1
#
_entry.id   AF-A0A3C0NHV9-F1
#
_cell.length_a   1.000
_cell.length_b   1.000
_cell.length_c   1.000
_cell.angle_alpha   90.00
_cell.angle_beta   90.00
_cell.angle_gamma   90.00
#
_symmetry.space_group_name_H-M   'P 1'
#
loop_
_entity.id
_entity.type
_entity.pdbx_description
1 polymer ?
#
loop_
_entity_poly.entity_id
_entity_poly.type
_entity_poly.pdbx_seq_one_letter_code
_entity_poly.pdbx_strand_id
1 'polypeptide(L)'
;MKLRQKTLLIISVTLTGLMAAFYAASSAILLGSIRNAEKQEAMQSVKGVRSLLVQTQEDFRDRFSDWSAWDDTYTFIQDANKTYIESNLVPEQLAALRINLILYVNTAGQIVYGTGFDLKNQVYKPVPKALRDRILRRTRGDRLLQHTDLTTKQTGILVLPDGPIWITSQPILTSKAE
;
A
#
# COMPACT_ATOMS: atom_id res chain seq x y z
N MET A 1 -4.91 -11.30 -77.07
CA MET A 1 -4.00 -10.41 -76.31
C MET A 1 -2.61 -10.47 -76.94
N LYS A 2 -1.96 -9.33 -77.19
CA LYS A 2 -0.56 -9.32 -77.67
C LYS A 2 0.33 -9.89 -76.56
N LEU A 3 1.36 -10.68 -76.88
CA LEU A 3 2.24 -11.35 -75.90
C LEU A 3 2.66 -10.42 -74.74
N ARG A 4 3.02 -9.17 -75.08
CA ARG A 4 3.40 -8.12 -74.12
C ARG A 4 2.39 -7.88 -73.00
N GLN A 5 1.08 -7.88 -73.28
CA GLN A 5 0.05 -7.67 -72.27
C GLN A 5 -0.06 -8.86 -71.30
N LYS A 6 0.12 -10.09 -71.80
CA LYS A 6 0.12 -11.30 -70.98
C LYS A 6 1.33 -11.32 -70.03
N THR A 7 2.51 -10.96 -70.54
CA THR A 7 3.73 -10.89 -69.73
C THR A 7 3.64 -9.80 -68.66
N LEU A 8 3.14 -8.61 -69.02
CA LEU A 8 2.92 -7.53 -68.06
C LEU A 8 1.96 -7.94 -66.93
N LEU A 9 0.84 -8.60 -67.28
CA LEU A 9 -0.14 -9.06 -66.30
C LEU A 9 0.46 -10.08 -65.32
N ILE A 10 1.23 -11.05 -65.83
CA ILE A 10 1.90 -12.05 -64.98
C ILE A 10 2.89 -11.37 -64.02
N ILE A 11 3.73 -10.45 -64.52
CA ILE A 11 4.70 -9.71 -63.70
C ILE A 11 3.99 -8.88 -62.63
N SER A 12 2.91 -8.18 -62.98
CA SER A 12 2.14 -7.40 -62.00
C SER A 12 1.52 -8.27 -60.91
N VAL A 13 0.95 -9.42 -61.28
CA VAL A 13 0.37 -10.35 -60.31
C VAL A 13 1.44 -10.96 -59.40
N THR A 14 2.58 -11.39 -59.94
CA THR A 14 3.66 -11.96 -59.12
C THR A 14 4.26 -10.92 -58.19
N LEU A 15 4.50 -9.68 -58.66
CA LEU A 15 5.01 -8.59 -57.84
C LEU A 15 4.04 -8.23 -56.72
N THR A 16 2.75 -8.14 -57.02
CA THR A 16 1.72 -7.84 -56.02
C THR A 16 1.62 -8.95 -54.98
N GLY A 17 1.67 -10.23 -55.42
CA GLY A 17 1.69 -11.37 -54.51
C GLY A 17 2.90 -11.38 -53.58
N LEU A 18 4.09 -11.07 -54.11
CA LEU A 18 5.31 -10.92 -53.33
C LEU A 18 5.21 -9.80 -52.30
N MET A 19 4.69 -8.62 -52.70
CA MET A 19 4.49 -7.51 -51.77
C MET A 19 3.50 -7.85 -50.65
N ALA A 20 2.39 -8.52 -50.99
CA ALA A 20 1.40 -8.95 -50.00
C ALA A 20 1.97 -9.98 -49.02
N ALA A 21 2.72 -10.97 -49.51
CA ALA A 21 3.38 -11.97 -48.67
C ALA A 21 4.43 -11.33 -47.74
N PHE A 22 5.24 -10.42 -48.28
CA PHE A 22 6.24 -9.69 -47.50
C PHE A 22 5.59 -8.81 -46.42
N TYR A 23 4.52 -8.09 -46.78
CA TYR A 23 3.76 -7.28 -45.84
C TYR A 23 3.14 -8.14 -44.73
N ALA A 24 2.52 -9.27 -45.08
CA ALA A 24 1.92 -10.17 -44.09
C ALA A 24 2.97 -10.74 -43.12
N ALA A 25 4.12 -11.20 -43.64
CA ALA A 25 5.21 -11.70 -42.82
C ALA A 25 5.79 -10.60 -41.92
N SER A 26 6.06 -9.42 -42.47
CA SER A 26 6.59 -8.27 -41.73
C SER A 26 5.62 -7.83 -40.64
N SER A 27 4.33 -7.68 -40.97
CA SER A 27 3.28 -7.29 -40.02
C SER A 27 3.15 -8.31 -38.88
N ALA A 28 3.12 -9.60 -39.19
CA ALA A 28 3.02 -10.66 -38.19
C ALA A 28 4.21 -10.65 -37.21
N ILE A 29 5.44 -10.49 -37.73
CA ILE A 29 6.65 -10.47 -36.91
C ILE A 29 6.72 -9.19 -36.06
N LEU A 30 6.48 -8.03 -36.67
CA LEU A 30 6.57 -6.74 -35.98
C LEU A 30 5.50 -6.60 -34.90
N LEU A 31 4.23 -6.91 -35.20
CA LEU A 31 3.14 -6.84 -34.21
C LEU A 31 3.36 -7.83 -33.06
N GLY A 32 3.85 -9.04 -33.36
CA GLY A 32 4.20 -10.01 -32.33
C GLY A 32 5.31 -9.53 -31.41
N SER A 33 6.37 -8.96 -31.99
CA SER A 33 7.51 -8.40 -31.24
C SER A 33 7.09 -7.21 -30.36
N ILE A 34 6.36 -6.25 -30.94
CA ILE A 34 5.87 -5.06 -30.22
C ILE A 34 4.97 -5.48 -29.05
N ARG A 35 4.02 -6.38 -29.27
CA ARG A 35 3.12 -6.86 -28.21
C ARG A 35 3.88 -7.52 -27.06
N ASN A 36 4.94 -8.27 -27.37
CA ASN A 36 5.78 -8.88 -26.34
C ASN A 36 6.59 -7.85 -25.57
N ALA A 37 7.17 -6.86 -26.25
CA ALA A 37 7.89 -5.75 -25.64
C ALA A 37 6.96 -4.92 -24.72
N GLU A 38 5.78 -4.54 -25.20
CA GLU A 38 4.77 -3.82 -24.41
C GLU A 38 4.34 -4.62 -23.17
N LYS A 39 4.15 -5.94 -23.29
CA LYS A 39 3.81 -6.80 -22.16
C LYS A 39 4.94 -6.85 -21.12
N GLN A 40 6.19 -6.92 -21.57
CA GLN A 40 7.35 -6.92 -20.67
C GLN A 40 7.49 -5.59 -19.96
N GLU A 41 7.36 -4.48 -20.68
CA GLU A 41 7.39 -3.13 -20.12
C GLU A 41 6.29 -2.94 -19.09
N ALA A 42 5.04 -3.25 -19.43
CA ALA A 42 3.91 -3.16 -18.51
C ALA A 42 4.13 -4.00 -17.24
N MET A 43 4.67 -5.23 -17.39
CA MET A 43 4.99 -6.09 -16.25
C MET A 43 6.10 -5.49 -15.38
N GLN A 44 7.12 -4.87 -15.99
CA GLN A 44 8.21 -4.22 -15.28
C GLN A 44 7.73 -2.98 -14.53
N SER A 45 6.87 -2.16 -15.13
CA SER A 45 6.23 -1.02 -14.47
C SER A 45 5.40 -1.46 -13.27
N VAL A 46 4.57 -2.50 -13.41
CA VAL A 46 3.77 -3.06 -12.30
C VAL A 46 4.67 -3.60 -11.18
N LYS A 47 5.76 -4.30 -11.52
CA LYS A 47 6.74 -4.76 -10.53
C LYS A 47 7.41 -3.59 -9.81
N GLY A 48 7.77 -2.53 -10.54
CA GLY A 48 8.34 -1.31 -9.96
C GLY A 48 7.40 -0.66 -8.96
N VAL A 49 6.14 -0.43 -9.34
CA VAL A 49 5.11 0.14 -8.45
C VAL A 49 4.89 -0.74 -7.22
N ARG A 50 4.82 -2.06 -7.40
CA ARG A 50 4.69 -3.00 -6.27
C ARG A 50 5.88 -2.91 -5.32
N SER A 51 7.11 -2.83 -5.84
CA SER A 51 8.31 -2.72 -5.03
C SER A 51 8.31 -1.43 -4.20
N LEU A 52 7.93 -0.31 -4.81
CA LEU A 52 7.79 0.97 -4.11
C LEU A 52 6.71 0.91 -3.02
N LEU A 53 5.59 0.23 -3.29
CA LEU A 53 4.51 0.07 -2.31
C LEU A 53 4.96 -0.77 -1.10
N VAL A 54 5.69 -1.85 -1.34
CA VAL A 54 6.26 -2.70 -0.27
C VAL A 54 7.27 -1.91 0.56
N GLN A 55 8.18 -1.19 -0.09
CA GLN A 55 9.15 -0.33 0.62
C GLN A 55 8.45 0.73 1.47
N THR A 56 7.44 1.41 0.90
CA THR A 56 6.63 2.40 1.64
C THR A 56 5.93 1.77 2.85
N GLN A 57 5.48 0.53 2.73
CA GLN A 57 4.88 -0.21 3.84
C GLN A 57 5.89 -0.51 4.96
N GLU A 58 7.10 -0.93 4.60
CA GLU A 58 8.18 -1.23 5.54
C GLU A 58 8.68 0.04 6.23
N ASP A 59 8.94 1.11 5.47
CA ASP A 59 9.35 2.40 6.02
C ASP A 59 8.30 2.95 6.99
N PHE A 60 7.01 2.84 6.62
CA PHE A 60 5.92 3.28 7.49
C PHE A 60 5.84 2.44 8.77
N ARG A 61 6.02 1.12 8.68
CA ARG A 61 6.07 0.23 9.86
C ARG A 61 7.24 0.61 10.76
N ASP A 62 8.43 0.75 10.20
CA ASP A 62 9.66 0.87 10.96
C ASP A 62 9.73 2.21 11.70
N ARG A 63 9.20 3.28 11.10
CA ARG A 63 9.08 4.62 11.71
C ARG A 63 8.37 4.65 13.06
N PHE A 64 7.47 3.70 13.34
CA PHE A 64 6.72 3.66 14.60
C PHE A 64 7.19 2.55 15.55
N SER A 65 8.27 1.83 15.22
CA SER A 65 8.78 0.75 16.05
C SER A 65 9.20 1.26 17.42
N ASP A 66 9.93 2.37 17.48
CA ASP A 66 10.42 2.96 18.74
C ASP A 66 9.28 3.34 19.67
N TRP A 67 8.15 3.83 19.12
CA TRP A 67 6.97 4.18 19.91
C TRP A 67 6.25 2.96 20.48
N SER A 68 6.33 1.83 19.78
CA SER A 68 5.73 0.56 20.19
C SER A 68 6.61 -0.21 21.19
N ALA A 69 7.92 -0.06 21.15
CA ALA A 69 8.88 -0.74 22.02
C ALA A 69 9.49 0.24 23.04
N TRP A 70 8.64 0.98 23.76
CA TRP A 70 9.05 2.01 24.71
C TRP A 70 8.41 1.78 26.08
N ASP A 71 9.24 1.78 27.12
CA ASP A 71 8.84 1.50 28.50
C ASP A 71 7.74 2.45 29.01
N ASP A 72 7.78 3.72 28.60
CA ASP A 72 6.76 4.71 28.98
C ASP A 72 5.41 4.40 28.31
N THR A 73 5.42 3.98 27.04
CA THR A 73 4.21 3.53 26.33
C THR A 73 3.65 2.26 26.98
N TYR A 74 4.53 1.33 27.34
CA TYR A 74 4.15 0.08 28.01
C TYR A 74 3.48 0.36 29.36
N THR A 75 4.04 1.28 30.14
CA THR A 75 3.47 1.72 31.42
C THR A 75 2.13 2.42 31.22
N PHE A 76 2.05 3.32 30.23
CA PHE A 76 0.82 4.05 29.89
C PHE A 76 -0.37 3.14 29.55
N ILE A 77 -0.13 2.00 28.89
CA ILE A 77 -1.19 1.01 28.61
C ILE A 77 -1.78 0.41 29.88
N GLN A 78 -1.02 0.34 30.98
CA GLN A 78 -1.46 -0.24 32.24
C GLN A 78 -2.17 0.77 33.13
N ASP A 79 -1.65 1.99 33.22
CA ASP A 79 -2.11 2.99 34.21
C ASP A 79 -2.93 4.14 33.60
N ALA A 80 -2.96 4.25 32.27
CA ALA A 80 -3.60 5.35 31.53
C ALA A 80 -3.20 6.74 32.06
N ASN A 81 -1.93 6.91 32.46
CA ASN A 81 -1.48 8.13 33.12
C ASN A 81 -1.62 9.35 32.19
N LYS A 82 -2.16 10.45 32.75
CA LYS A 82 -2.38 11.70 32.00
C LYS A 82 -1.09 12.38 31.59
N THR A 83 -0.03 12.22 32.40
CA THR A 83 1.29 12.80 32.13
C THR A 83 1.82 12.38 30.76
N TYR A 84 1.67 11.10 30.38
CA TYR A 84 2.06 10.60 29.07
C TYR A 84 1.29 11.29 27.93
N ILE A 85 -0.02 11.53 28.11
CA ILE A 85 -0.84 12.22 27.12
C ILE A 85 -0.35 13.67 26.94
N GLU A 86 -0.10 14.35 28.07
CA GLU A 86 0.33 15.76 28.12
C GLU A 86 1.77 15.98 27.65
N SER A 87 2.63 14.96 27.68
CA SER A 87 4.03 15.05 27.23
C SER A 87 4.26 14.49 25.82
N ASN A 88 3.58 13.39 25.46
CA ASN A 88 3.89 12.63 24.24
C ASN A 88 2.81 12.72 23.15
N LEU A 89 1.55 13.03 23.50
CA LEU A 89 0.42 13.03 22.57
C LEU A 89 -0.09 14.44 22.25
N VAL A 90 0.78 15.43 22.41
CA VAL A 90 0.54 16.85 22.09
C VAL A 90 0.55 17.11 20.58
N PRO A 91 -0.11 18.19 20.10
CA PRO A 91 -0.20 18.48 18.67
C PRO A 91 1.15 18.56 17.95
N GLU A 92 2.16 19.11 18.61
CA GLU A 92 3.52 19.26 18.08
C GLU A 92 4.15 17.89 17.80
N GLN A 93 3.98 16.93 18.72
CA GLN A 93 4.51 15.58 18.61
C GLN A 93 3.79 14.79 17.53
N LEU A 94 2.45 14.89 17.46
CA LEU A 94 1.65 14.24 16.42
C LEU A 94 1.97 14.80 15.02
N ALA A 95 2.20 16.11 14.92
CA ALA A 95 2.64 16.76 13.69
C ALA A 95 4.04 16.29 13.28
N ALA A 96 4.98 16.17 14.22
CA ALA A 96 6.32 15.65 13.98
C ALA A 96 6.30 14.19 13.48
N LEU A 97 5.43 13.35 14.05
CA LEU A 97 5.20 11.97 13.61
C LEU A 97 4.50 11.86 12.26
N ARG A 98 3.89 12.95 11.77
CA ARG A 98 3.12 13.01 10.52
C ARG A 98 2.03 11.93 10.45
N ILE A 99 1.31 11.75 11.56
CA ILE A 99 0.18 10.82 11.65
C ILE A 99 -1.15 11.56 11.73
N ASN A 100 -2.17 10.97 11.13
CA ASN A 100 -3.54 11.48 11.22
C ASN A 100 -4.36 10.77 12.30
N LEU A 101 -3.79 9.75 12.92
CA LEU A 101 -4.51 8.85 13.81
C LEU A 101 -3.53 8.07 14.69
N ILE A 102 -3.85 7.94 15.96
CA ILE A 102 -3.21 7.02 16.89
C ILE A 102 -4.25 6.34 17.76
N LEU A 103 -4.07 5.04 18.01
CA LEU A 103 -4.87 4.26 18.94
C LEU A 103 -3.95 3.41 19.80
N TYR A 104 -4.17 3.46 21.10
CA TYR A 104 -3.57 2.60 22.11
C TYR A 104 -4.64 1.63 22.61
N VAL A 105 -4.40 0.34 22.40
CA VAL A 105 -5.35 -0.73 22.73
C VAL A 105 -4.65 -1.72 23.64
N ASN A 106 -5.27 -2.06 24.76
CA ASN A 106 -4.71 -3.05 25.70
C ASN A 106 -4.94 -4.49 25.22
N THR A 107 -4.33 -5.46 25.91
CA THR A 107 -4.45 -6.89 25.60
C THR A 107 -5.88 -7.43 25.74
N ALA A 108 -6.72 -6.76 26.53
CA ALA A 108 -8.14 -7.07 26.61
C ALA A 108 -8.93 -6.57 25.40
N GLY A 109 -8.33 -5.83 24.45
CA GLY A 109 -9.00 -5.24 23.30
C GLY A 109 -9.85 -4.02 23.64
N GLN A 110 -9.48 -3.28 24.69
CA GLN A 110 -10.09 -2.01 25.08
C GLN A 110 -9.19 -0.86 24.62
N ILE A 111 -9.80 0.22 24.12
CA ILE A 111 -9.06 1.43 23.72
C ILE A 111 -8.72 2.19 25.00
N VAL A 112 -7.42 2.26 25.33
CA VAL A 112 -6.87 3.06 26.44
C VAL A 112 -6.87 4.54 26.06
N TYR A 113 -6.45 4.83 24.82
CA TYR A 113 -6.48 6.16 24.24
C TYR A 113 -6.63 6.08 22.72
N GLY A 114 -7.27 7.08 22.12
CA GLY A 114 -7.29 7.19 20.67
C GLY A 114 -7.69 8.58 20.24
N THR A 115 -6.97 9.13 19.26
CA THR A 115 -7.28 10.44 18.69
C THR A 115 -6.95 10.46 17.22
N GLY A 116 -7.77 11.18 16.45
CA GLY A 116 -7.44 11.62 15.11
C GLY A 116 -6.68 12.95 15.16
N PHE A 117 -6.00 13.31 14.08
CA PHE A 117 -5.23 14.54 13.98
C PHE A 117 -5.27 15.11 12.57
N ASP A 118 -5.59 16.38 12.46
CA ASP A 118 -5.50 17.14 11.21
C ASP A 118 -4.12 17.76 11.09
N LEU A 119 -3.25 17.16 10.28
CA LEU A 119 -1.89 17.64 10.07
C LEU A 119 -1.82 19.06 9.49
N LYS A 120 -2.86 19.50 8.75
CA LYS A 120 -2.86 20.82 8.10
C LYS A 120 -3.17 21.93 9.10
N ASN A 121 -4.19 21.69 9.94
CA ASN A 121 -4.66 22.67 10.91
C ASN A 121 -4.05 22.46 12.31
N GLN A 122 -3.31 21.37 12.51
CA GLN A 122 -2.71 20.94 13.77
C GLN A 122 -3.71 20.84 14.93
N VAL A 123 -4.91 20.33 14.62
CA VAL A 123 -5.97 20.14 15.61
C VAL A 123 -6.35 18.68 15.74
N TYR A 124 -6.72 18.29 16.96
CA TYR A 124 -7.30 16.98 17.21
C TYR A 124 -8.61 16.79 16.44
N LYS A 125 -8.83 15.56 16.00
CA LYS A 125 -10.05 15.09 15.37
C LYS A 125 -10.53 13.83 16.09
N PRO A 126 -11.83 13.52 16.04
CA PRO A 126 -12.29 12.22 16.52
C PRO A 126 -11.70 11.09 15.68
N VAL A 127 -11.45 9.94 16.31
CA VAL A 127 -11.15 8.69 15.60
C VAL A 127 -12.31 8.37 14.64
N PRO A 128 -12.04 8.00 13.37
CA PRO A 128 -13.09 7.62 12.42
C PRO A 128 -14.02 6.56 12.99
N LYS A 129 -15.33 6.81 12.95
CA LYS A 129 -16.34 5.95 13.59
C LYS A 129 -16.25 4.50 13.07
N ALA A 130 -16.07 4.32 11.76
CA ALA A 130 -15.95 3.00 11.15
C ALA A 130 -14.77 2.18 11.71
N LEU A 131 -13.63 2.83 11.97
CA LEU A 131 -12.49 2.17 12.60
C LEU A 131 -12.77 1.87 14.06
N ARG A 132 -13.26 2.85 14.82
CA ARG A 132 -13.60 2.66 16.24
C ARG A 132 -14.58 1.50 16.43
N ASP A 133 -15.65 1.47 15.64
CA ASP A 133 -16.67 0.42 15.70
C ASP A 133 -16.12 -0.94 15.25
N ARG A 134 -15.14 -0.98 14.34
CA ARG A 134 -14.45 -2.22 13.96
C ARG A 134 -13.63 -2.78 15.12
N ILE A 135 -12.85 -1.94 15.80
CA ILE A 135 -12.05 -2.31 16.98
C ILE A 135 -12.96 -2.79 18.13
N LEU A 136 -14.02 -2.02 18.43
CA LEU A 136 -14.95 -2.33 19.53
C LEU A 136 -15.76 -3.62 19.30
N ARG A 137 -16.11 -3.93 18.05
CA ARG A 137 -16.86 -5.15 17.73
C ARG A 137 -16.04 -6.43 17.92
N ARG A 138 -14.72 -6.32 18.13
CA ARG A 138 -13.80 -7.47 18.28
C ARG A 138 -14.12 -8.59 17.29
N THR A 139 -14.35 -8.20 16.04
CA THR A 139 -14.84 -9.13 15.02
C THR A 139 -13.89 -10.32 15.00
N ARG A 140 -14.38 -11.53 15.27
CA ARG A 140 -13.55 -12.75 15.25
C ARG A 140 -12.82 -12.80 13.90
N GLY A 141 -11.50 -12.71 13.91
CA GLY A 141 -10.66 -12.65 12.71
C GLY A 141 -10.14 -11.27 12.31
N ASP A 142 -10.32 -10.23 13.13
CA ASP A 142 -9.71 -8.92 12.87
C ASP A 142 -8.19 -8.97 13.05
N ARG A 143 -7.49 -9.07 11.92
CA ARG A 143 -6.03 -9.14 11.85
C ARG A 143 -5.32 -7.93 12.46
N LEU A 144 -5.99 -6.78 12.62
CA LEU A 144 -5.35 -5.59 13.16
C LEU A 144 -4.94 -5.74 14.63
N LEU A 145 -5.69 -6.49 15.43
CA LEU A 145 -5.41 -6.69 16.86
C LEU A 145 -4.90 -8.10 17.16
N GLN A 146 -4.86 -8.97 16.15
CA GLN A 146 -4.38 -10.34 16.29
C GLN A 146 -2.88 -10.38 15.98
N HIS A 147 -2.08 -10.34 17.02
CA HIS A 147 -0.65 -10.57 16.97
C HIS A 147 -0.40 -12.02 17.42
N THR A 148 -0.06 -12.91 16.48
CA THR A 148 0.23 -14.32 16.78
C THR A 148 1.51 -14.50 17.59
N ASP A 149 2.40 -13.50 17.52
CA ASP A 149 3.67 -13.41 18.25
C ASP A 149 4.01 -11.93 18.50
N LEU A 150 4.88 -11.65 19.48
CA LEU A 150 5.37 -10.32 19.86
C LEU A 150 6.16 -9.63 18.74
N THR A 151 6.60 -10.37 17.73
CA THR A 151 7.28 -9.82 16.53
C THR A 151 6.33 -9.46 15.41
N THR A 152 5.07 -9.90 15.47
CA THR A 152 4.13 -9.74 14.36
C THR A 152 3.60 -8.31 14.28
N LYS A 153 4.00 -7.59 13.25
CA LYS A 153 3.51 -6.24 12.93
C LYS A 153 2.58 -6.29 11.71
N GLN A 154 1.42 -5.66 11.80
CA GLN A 154 0.41 -5.65 10.74
C GLN A 154 0.37 -4.27 10.10
N THR A 155 0.84 -4.15 8.86
CA THR A 155 0.90 -2.86 8.15
C THR A 155 0.28 -2.99 6.77
N GLY A 156 -0.45 -1.96 6.34
CA GLY A 156 -1.02 -1.92 5.00
C GLY A 156 -2.10 -0.86 4.86
N ILE A 157 -2.94 -1.03 3.85
CA ILE A 157 -4.04 -0.11 3.54
C ILE A 157 -5.34 -0.66 4.13
N LEU A 158 -6.02 0.18 4.90
CA LEU A 158 -7.36 -0.07 5.39
C LEU A 158 -8.36 0.84 4.67
N VAL A 159 -9.30 0.24 3.95
CA VAL A 159 -10.40 0.98 3.32
C VAL A 159 -11.49 1.24 4.35
N LEU A 160 -11.75 2.53 4.63
CA LEU A 160 -12.87 3.01 5.44
C LEU A 160 -13.90 3.71 4.53
N PRO A 161 -15.15 3.93 4.99
CA PRO A 161 -16.15 4.70 4.24
C PRO A 161 -15.68 6.11 3.87
N ASP A 162 -14.84 6.73 4.72
CA ASP A 162 -14.28 8.08 4.51
C ASP A 162 -13.05 8.08 3.57
N GLY A 163 -12.56 6.89 3.18
CA GLY A 163 -11.41 6.71 2.30
C GLY A 163 -10.41 5.65 2.79
N PRO A 164 -9.46 5.25 1.94
CA PRO A 164 -8.36 4.39 2.33
C PRO A 164 -7.37 5.13 3.24
N ILE A 165 -6.90 4.45 4.28
CA ILE A 165 -5.85 4.92 5.17
C ILE A 165 -4.69 3.93 5.20
N TRP A 166 -3.47 4.44 5.34
CA TRP A 166 -2.33 3.60 5.69
C TRP A 166 -2.32 3.40 7.20
N ILE A 167 -2.17 2.15 7.65
CA ILE A 167 -2.20 1.81 9.07
C ILE A 167 -1.11 0.80 9.39
N THR A 168 -0.50 0.95 10.56
CA THR A 168 0.36 -0.05 11.19
C THR A 168 -0.20 -0.35 12.57
N SER A 169 -0.25 -1.63 12.92
CA SER A 169 -0.57 -2.12 14.25
C SER A 169 0.62 -2.95 14.72
N GLN A 170 1.13 -2.60 15.90
CA GLN A 170 2.32 -3.19 16.48
C GLN A 170 2.04 -3.50 17.95
N PRO A 171 2.53 -4.64 18.46
CA PRO A 171 2.43 -4.93 19.89
C PRO A 171 3.23 -3.90 20.67
N ILE A 172 2.70 -3.53 21.85
CA ILE A 172 3.35 -2.59 22.74
C ILE A 172 4.21 -3.40 23.71
N LEU A 173 5.52 -3.22 23.61
CA LEU A 173 6.54 -3.95 24.38
C LEU A 173 7.42 -2.97 25.13
N THR A 174 8.16 -3.50 26.09
CA THR A 174 9.27 -2.79 26.72
C THR A 174 10.45 -2.61 25.75
N SER A 175 11.42 -1.76 26.10
CA SER A 175 12.67 -1.57 25.38
C SER A 175 13.52 -2.86 25.27
N LYS A 176 13.21 -3.87 26.08
CA LYS A 176 13.81 -5.21 26.06
C LYS A 176 13.06 -6.21 25.17
N ALA A 177 12.00 -5.75 24.47
CA ALA A 177 11.08 -6.59 23.69
C ALA A 177 10.33 -7.65 24.52
N GLU A 178 10.03 -7.31 25.78
CA GLU A 178 9.18 -8.07 26.71
C GLU A 178 7.77 -7.49 26.81
#